data_AF-A0A8C0CB27-F1
#
_entry.id   AF-A0A8C0CB27-F1
#
_cell.length_a   1.000
_cell.length_b   1.000
_cell.length_c   1.000
_cell.angle_alpha   90.00
_cell.angle_beta   90.00
_cell.angle_gamma   90.00
#
_symmetry.space_group_name_H-M   'P 1'
#
loop_
_entity.id
_entity.type
_entity.pdbx_description
1 polymer ?
#
loop_
_entity_poly.entity_id
_entity_poly.type
_entity_poly.pdbx_seq_one_letter_code
_entity_poly.pdbx_strand_id
1 'polypeptide(L)'
;MPLYYLSFEVSKLTICWYQKPGIGLAAIHDAFLLEAYIYRLLKLCCWEQPYYLNLIELFLQSPYQTEIGQTLDLITATPQGSVDLGRFTEKRYRSIVKYKTAFYSFSLPIAAAMCVVGIVREKEHVNAKKILLEMGEFFRILDDYLDLFGDPSVMGKVGTDIQDNRCSWLVVQCLQRASPEQCQVLQESRGQKEAEKMNLLAVFTQYKEDSYSYLTGLMGQYAVPLSPATILGPAHKIYEQKKSPRDLRVGRGGSQTIIV
;
A
#
# COMPACT_ATOMS: atom_id res chain seq x y z
N MET A 1 -26.97 -3.81 -1.83
CA MET A 1 -25.62 -4.33 -1.53
C MET A 1 -24.58 -3.47 -2.25
N PRO A 2 -23.91 -2.53 -1.57
CA PRO A 2 -22.78 -1.79 -2.13
C PRO A 2 -21.48 -2.25 -1.45
N LEU A 3 -20.74 -3.19 -2.06
CA LEU A 3 -19.46 -3.69 -1.54
C LEU A 3 -18.24 -3.36 -2.43
N TYR A 4 -18.42 -2.70 -3.57
CA TYR A 4 -17.36 -2.56 -4.58
C TYR A 4 -16.87 -1.12 -4.85
N TYR A 5 -17.31 -0.13 -4.07
CA TYR A 5 -17.20 1.27 -4.48
C TYR A 5 -15.87 1.99 -4.19
N LEU A 6 -14.91 1.41 -3.44
CA LEU A 6 -13.85 2.23 -2.81
C LEU A 6 -12.40 1.75 -3.02
N SER A 7 -12.13 0.90 -4.01
CA SER A 7 -10.75 0.47 -4.33
C SER A 7 -10.24 0.90 -5.71
N PHE A 8 -11.03 1.63 -6.49
CA PHE A 8 -10.66 2.12 -7.82
C PHE A 8 -10.74 3.65 -7.96
N GLU A 9 -10.60 4.40 -6.88
CA GLU A 9 -10.43 5.84 -6.99
C GLU A 9 -8.99 6.17 -7.40
N VAL A 10 -8.91 6.68 -8.62
CA VAL A 10 -7.77 7.24 -9.33
C VAL A 10 -6.95 6.26 -10.19
N SER A 11 -7.48 6.03 -11.39
CA SER A 11 -6.65 5.71 -12.55
C SER A 11 -6.00 7.00 -13.07
N LYS A 12 -4.70 6.92 -13.40
CA LYS A 12 -3.89 7.95 -14.07
C LYS A 12 -4.72 8.87 -14.98
N LEU A 13 -5.03 10.09 -14.53
CA LEU A 13 -5.64 11.17 -15.35
C LEU A 13 -6.90 10.80 -16.18
N THR A 14 -7.52 9.64 -15.97
CA THR A 14 -8.67 9.15 -16.74
C THR A 14 -9.80 8.74 -15.79
N ILE A 15 -11.05 8.97 -16.22
CA ILE A 15 -12.25 8.61 -15.44
C ILE A 15 -12.27 7.11 -15.13
N CYS A 16 -12.77 6.75 -13.95
CA CYS A 16 -12.86 5.36 -13.51
C CYS A 16 -13.74 4.55 -14.46
N TRP A 17 -13.51 3.23 -14.57
CA TRP A 17 -14.26 2.37 -15.50
C TRP A 17 -15.79 2.48 -15.32
N TYR A 18 -16.26 2.44 -14.06
CA TYR A 18 -17.68 2.58 -13.72
C TYR A 18 -18.27 3.97 -14.06
N GLN A 19 -17.43 5.00 -14.21
CA GLN A 19 -17.85 6.36 -14.54
C GLN A 19 -17.94 6.61 -16.06
N LYS A 20 -17.48 5.67 -16.90
CA LYS A 20 -17.61 5.79 -18.35
C LYS A 20 -19.09 5.73 -18.76
N PRO A 21 -19.54 6.59 -19.70
CA PRO A 21 -20.92 6.54 -20.20
C PRO A 21 -21.29 5.14 -20.69
N GLY A 22 -22.42 4.62 -20.23
CA GLY A 22 -22.94 3.30 -20.60
C GLY A 22 -22.41 2.11 -19.78
N ILE A 23 -21.45 2.30 -18.86
CA ILE A 23 -20.93 1.23 -17.99
C ILE A 23 -21.69 1.19 -16.67
N GLY A 24 -21.56 2.23 -15.84
CA GLY A 24 -22.20 2.29 -14.52
C GLY A 24 -21.90 1.05 -13.66
N LEU A 25 -22.94 0.47 -13.08
CA LEU A 25 -22.85 -0.72 -12.22
C LEU A 25 -22.49 -2.01 -12.96
N ALA A 26 -22.54 -2.04 -14.30
CA ALA A 26 -22.07 -3.20 -15.07
C ALA A 26 -20.57 -3.49 -14.82
N ALA A 27 -19.81 -2.47 -14.39
CA ALA A 27 -18.41 -2.61 -13.96
C ALA A 27 -18.19 -3.68 -12.88
N ILE A 28 -19.21 -4.01 -12.06
CA ILE A 28 -19.12 -5.10 -11.08
C ILE A 28 -18.97 -6.45 -11.79
N HIS A 29 -19.77 -6.69 -12.84
CA HIS A 29 -19.67 -7.90 -13.63
C HIS A 29 -18.34 -7.96 -14.40
N ASP A 30 -17.87 -6.82 -14.92
CA ASP A 30 -16.57 -6.74 -15.59
C ASP A 30 -15.42 -7.11 -14.64
N ALA A 31 -15.49 -6.71 -13.36
CA ALA A 31 -14.50 -7.12 -12.36
C ALA A 31 -14.47 -8.64 -12.15
N PHE A 32 -15.63 -9.31 -12.06
CA PHE A 32 -15.68 -10.77 -11.99
C PHE A 32 -15.14 -11.45 -13.26
N LEU A 33 -15.38 -10.87 -14.44
CA LEU A 33 -14.80 -11.37 -15.68
C LEU A 33 -13.26 -11.27 -15.67
N LEU A 34 -12.71 -10.15 -15.18
CA LEU A 34 -11.26 -9.97 -15.05
C LEU A 34 -10.64 -11.02 -14.12
N GLU A 35 -11.28 -11.31 -12.99
CA GLU A 35 -10.83 -12.38 -12.09
C GLU A 35 -10.92 -13.76 -12.77
N ALA A 36 -12.02 -14.06 -13.46
CA ALA A 36 -12.17 -15.33 -14.18
C ALA A 36 -11.09 -15.53 -15.27
N TYR A 37 -10.63 -14.45 -15.93
CA TYR A 37 -9.56 -14.53 -16.91
C TYR A 37 -8.23 -14.99 -16.33
N ILE A 38 -7.96 -14.74 -15.03
CA ILE A 38 -6.75 -15.25 -14.37
C ILE A 38 -6.72 -16.77 -14.46
N TYR A 39 -7.79 -17.46 -14.04
CA TYR A 39 -7.84 -18.91 -14.04
C TYR A 39 -7.89 -19.50 -15.46
N ARG A 40 -8.51 -18.79 -16.41
CA ARG A 40 -8.45 -19.18 -17.83
C ARG A 40 -7.01 -19.15 -18.35
N LEU A 41 -6.25 -18.10 -18.05
CA LEU A 41 -4.85 -17.97 -18.46
C LEU A 41 -3.95 -19.00 -17.77
N LEU A 42 -4.13 -19.22 -16.46
CA LEU A 42 -3.39 -20.27 -15.74
C LEU A 42 -3.64 -21.65 -16.36
N LYS A 43 -4.90 -21.97 -16.69
CA LYS A 43 -5.21 -23.23 -17.36
C LYS A 43 -4.59 -23.32 -18.76
N LEU A 44 -4.70 -22.27 -19.57
CA LEU A 44 -4.17 -22.29 -20.94
C LEU A 44 -2.64 -22.41 -20.97
N CYS A 45 -1.94 -21.70 -20.09
CA CYS A 45 -0.49 -21.58 -20.13
C CYS A 45 0.24 -22.60 -19.24
N CYS A 46 -0.40 -23.10 -18.19
CA CYS A 46 0.30 -23.80 -17.11
C CYS A 46 -0.30 -25.16 -16.75
N TRP A 47 -1.40 -25.64 -17.35
CA TRP A 47 -2.09 -26.84 -16.84
C TRP A 47 -1.25 -28.14 -16.80
N GLU A 48 -0.29 -28.29 -17.71
CA GLU A 48 0.64 -29.45 -17.73
C GLU A 48 1.85 -29.25 -16.80
N GLN A 49 2.02 -28.06 -16.22
CA GLN A 49 3.18 -27.74 -15.41
C GLN A 49 3.03 -28.31 -13.99
N PRO A 50 4.12 -28.79 -13.37
CA PRO A 50 4.06 -29.40 -12.04
C PRO A 50 3.63 -28.41 -10.93
N TYR A 51 3.82 -27.10 -11.16
CA TYR A 51 3.43 -26.03 -10.25
C TYR A 51 2.02 -25.47 -10.49
N TYR A 52 1.24 -26.04 -11.43
CA TYR A 52 -0.10 -25.55 -11.78
C TYR A 52 -1.00 -25.40 -10.56
N LEU A 53 -1.06 -26.45 -9.73
CA LEU A 53 -1.91 -26.44 -8.53
C LEU A 53 -1.45 -25.37 -7.53
N ASN A 54 -0.13 -25.19 -7.35
CA ASN A 54 0.39 -24.15 -6.47
C ASN A 54 0.00 -22.74 -6.95
N LEU A 55 0.03 -22.49 -8.27
CA LEU A 55 -0.44 -21.21 -8.81
C LEU A 55 -1.94 -21.03 -8.58
N ILE A 56 -2.76 -22.07 -8.81
CA ILE A 56 -4.20 -22.00 -8.53
C ILE A 56 -4.45 -21.66 -7.06
N GLU A 57 -3.78 -22.33 -6.12
CA GLU A 57 -3.90 -22.06 -4.69
C GLU A 57 -3.48 -20.63 -4.33
N LEU A 58 -2.36 -20.14 -4.85
CA LEU A 58 -1.89 -18.77 -4.63
C LEU A 58 -2.87 -17.72 -5.14
N PHE A 59 -3.42 -17.93 -6.35
CA PHE A 59 -4.38 -17.04 -6.98
C PHE A 59 -5.80 -17.18 -6.44
N LEU A 60 -6.11 -18.20 -5.64
CA LEU A 60 -7.33 -18.28 -4.84
C LEU A 60 -7.14 -17.64 -3.45
N GLN A 61 -5.99 -17.85 -2.83
CA GLN A 61 -5.69 -17.35 -1.49
C GLN A 61 -5.52 -15.82 -1.46
N SER A 62 -4.88 -15.25 -2.48
CA SER A 62 -4.57 -13.81 -2.49
C SER A 62 -5.82 -12.94 -2.60
N PRO A 63 -6.79 -13.18 -3.51
CA PRO A 63 -8.05 -12.45 -3.51
C PRO A 63 -8.81 -12.58 -2.18
N TYR A 64 -8.88 -13.77 -1.59
CA TYR A 64 -9.50 -13.96 -0.28
C TYR A 64 -8.87 -13.09 0.82
N GLN A 65 -7.54 -13.03 0.88
CA GLN A 65 -6.82 -12.16 1.81
C GLN A 65 -7.08 -10.68 1.53
N THR A 66 -7.08 -10.28 0.26
CA THR A 66 -7.37 -8.90 -0.16
C THR A 66 -8.79 -8.48 0.22
N GLU A 67 -9.79 -9.34 -0.01
CA GLU A 67 -11.18 -9.06 0.35
C GLU A 67 -11.41 -8.99 1.87
N ILE A 68 -10.69 -9.80 2.66
CA ILE A 68 -10.67 -9.63 4.13
C ILE A 68 -10.11 -8.25 4.50
N GLY A 69 -9.00 -7.85 3.88
CA GLY A 69 -8.38 -6.55 4.12
C GLY A 69 -9.29 -5.39 3.71
N GLN A 70 -9.96 -5.51 2.57
CA GLN A 70 -10.93 -4.54 2.07
C GLN A 70 -12.14 -4.45 3.00
N THR A 71 -12.66 -5.59 3.46
CA THR A 71 -13.75 -5.63 4.45
C THR A 71 -13.32 -4.93 5.74
N LEU A 72 -12.12 -5.22 6.24
CA LEU A 72 -11.59 -4.61 7.45
C LEU A 72 -11.45 -3.09 7.31
N ASP A 73 -11.01 -2.62 6.15
CA ASP A 73 -10.91 -1.19 5.82
C ASP A 73 -12.30 -0.54 5.81
N LEU A 74 -13.27 -1.13 5.13
CA LEU A 74 -14.64 -0.61 5.02
C LEU A 74 -15.38 -0.54 6.37
N ILE A 75 -15.22 -1.54 7.25
CA ILE A 75 -15.87 -1.51 8.59
C ILE A 75 -15.14 -0.59 9.59
N THR A 76 -13.88 -0.26 9.28
CA THR A 76 -13.09 0.67 10.09
C THR A 76 -13.41 2.11 9.68
N ALA A 77 -13.54 2.37 8.37
CA ALA A 77 -14.12 3.60 7.85
C ALA A 77 -15.55 3.74 8.38
N THR A 78 -15.88 4.91 8.92
CA THR A 78 -17.19 5.15 9.53
C THR A 78 -18.19 5.65 8.48
N PRO A 79 -19.45 5.19 8.52
CA PRO A 79 -20.51 5.78 7.70
C PRO A 79 -20.63 7.28 7.97
N GLN A 80 -21.03 8.03 6.95
CA GLN A 80 -21.24 9.48 7.02
C GLN A 80 -22.11 9.85 8.24
N GLY A 81 -21.52 10.52 9.24
CA GLY A 81 -22.26 11.08 10.39
C GLY A 81 -21.60 10.94 11.77
N SER A 82 -20.71 9.97 11.99
CA SER A 82 -19.97 9.86 13.27
C SER A 82 -18.61 9.20 13.09
N VAL A 83 -17.52 9.97 13.16
CA VAL A 83 -16.16 9.44 13.05
C VAL A 83 -15.70 8.87 14.39
N ASP A 84 -15.70 7.54 14.51
CA ASP A 84 -15.15 6.82 15.67
C ASP A 84 -13.64 6.63 15.51
N LEU A 85 -12.88 7.68 15.84
CA LEU A 85 -11.41 7.66 15.80
C LEU A 85 -10.80 6.63 16.75
N GLY A 86 -11.54 6.11 17.73
CA GLY A 86 -11.07 5.04 18.63
C GLY A 86 -10.73 3.74 17.88
N ARG A 87 -11.24 3.56 16.67
CA ARG A 87 -10.91 2.40 15.81
C ARG A 87 -9.58 2.56 15.08
N PHE A 88 -9.06 3.79 14.95
CA PHE A 88 -7.87 4.11 14.17
C PHE A 88 -6.60 3.84 14.99
N THR A 89 -6.38 2.56 15.25
CA THR A 89 -5.23 2.07 16.01
C THR A 89 -4.17 1.55 15.06
N GLU A 90 -2.91 1.60 15.49
CA GLU A 90 -1.79 1.02 14.74
C GLU A 90 -2.01 -0.46 14.42
N LYS A 91 -2.51 -1.24 15.38
CA LYS A 91 -2.85 -2.65 15.16
C LYS A 91 -3.89 -2.84 14.05
N ARG A 92 -4.92 -1.98 14.01
CA ARG A 92 -5.95 -2.02 12.97
C ARG A 92 -5.35 -1.65 11.61
N TYR A 93 -4.59 -0.56 11.55
CA TYR A 93 -3.90 -0.11 10.35
C TYR A 93 -3.01 -1.21 9.76
N ARG A 94 -2.07 -1.76 10.56
CA ARG A 94 -1.16 -2.83 10.10
C ARG A 94 -1.92 -4.06 9.58
N SER A 95 -3.05 -4.40 10.20
CA SER A 95 -3.90 -5.50 9.74
C SER A 95 -4.54 -5.20 8.38
N ILE A 96 -5.10 -3.99 8.20
CA ILE A 96 -5.65 -3.55 6.91
C ILE A 96 -4.58 -3.63 5.83
N VAL A 97 -3.43 -2.99 6.06
CA VAL A 97 -2.34 -2.93 5.08
C VAL A 97 -1.83 -4.32 4.69
N LYS A 98 -1.59 -5.18 5.69
CA LYS A 98 -1.12 -6.55 5.48
C LYS A 98 -2.06 -7.31 4.53
N TYR A 99 -3.34 -7.33 4.84
CA TYR A 99 -4.32 -8.13 4.09
C TYR A 99 -4.73 -7.48 2.77
N LYS A 100 -5.05 -6.19 2.81
CA LYS A 100 -5.54 -5.44 1.65
C LYS A 100 -4.47 -5.26 0.59
N THR A 101 -3.20 -5.07 0.98
CA THR A 101 -2.14 -4.63 0.05
C THR A 101 -0.95 -5.58 -0.01
N ALA A 102 -0.37 -5.96 1.13
CA ALA A 102 0.94 -6.61 1.13
C ALA A 102 0.94 -8.00 0.46
N PHE A 103 -0.13 -8.78 0.65
CA PHE A 103 -0.23 -10.12 0.05
C PHE A 103 -0.25 -10.09 -1.48
N TYR A 104 -1.19 -9.38 -2.11
CA TYR A 104 -1.32 -9.42 -3.56
C TYR A 104 -0.21 -8.61 -4.28
N SER A 105 0.26 -7.51 -3.68
CA SER A 105 1.23 -6.63 -4.32
C SER A 105 2.68 -7.13 -4.22
N PHE A 106 3.02 -7.83 -3.14
CA PHE A 106 4.40 -8.23 -2.85
C PHE A 106 4.56 -9.74 -2.70
N SER A 107 3.73 -10.39 -1.88
CA SER A 107 3.86 -11.82 -1.62
C SER A 107 3.50 -12.69 -2.83
N LEU A 108 2.36 -12.42 -3.47
CA LEU A 108 1.84 -13.19 -4.60
C LEU A 108 2.81 -13.24 -5.80
N PRO A 109 3.30 -12.11 -6.35
CA PRO A 109 4.15 -12.15 -7.55
C PRO A 109 5.45 -12.91 -7.31
N ILE A 110 6.07 -12.78 -6.13
CA ILE A 110 7.31 -13.49 -5.80
C ILE A 110 7.04 -14.96 -5.52
N ALA A 111 5.97 -15.30 -4.77
CA ALA A 111 5.60 -16.69 -4.53
C ALA A 111 5.26 -17.43 -5.84
N ALA A 112 4.53 -16.78 -6.76
CA ALA A 112 4.25 -17.33 -8.08
C ALA A 112 5.53 -17.57 -8.89
N ALA A 113 6.47 -16.59 -8.89
CA ALA A 113 7.76 -16.76 -9.55
C ALA A 113 8.59 -17.90 -8.94
N MET A 114 8.60 -18.02 -7.60
CA MET A 114 9.25 -19.12 -6.87
C MET A 114 8.71 -20.48 -7.31
N CYS A 115 7.38 -20.63 -7.43
CA CYS A 115 6.76 -21.85 -7.93
C CYS A 115 7.20 -22.17 -9.37
N VAL A 116 7.24 -21.18 -10.25
CA VAL A 116 7.64 -21.36 -11.67
C VAL A 116 9.10 -21.81 -11.80
N VAL A 117 10.00 -21.32 -10.93
CA VAL A 117 11.42 -21.74 -10.92
C VAL A 117 11.69 -22.98 -10.06
N GLY A 118 10.65 -23.67 -9.59
CA GLY A 118 10.77 -24.94 -8.84
C GLY A 118 11.09 -24.79 -7.35
N ILE A 119 11.02 -23.58 -6.79
CA ILE A 119 11.16 -23.35 -5.34
C ILE A 119 9.77 -23.51 -4.72
N VAL A 120 9.45 -24.72 -4.27
CA VAL A 120 8.10 -25.09 -3.74
C VAL A 120 8.11 -25.47 -2.26
N ARG A 121 9.28 -25.48 -1.62
CA ARG A 121 9.39 -25.80 -0.20
C ARG A 121 8.82 -24.68 0.66
N GLU A 122 8.05 -25.07 1.67
CA GLU A 122 7.33 -24.14 2.55
C GLU A 122 8.26 -23.16 3.27
N LYS A 123 9.43 -23.63 3.75
CA LYS A 123 10.38 -22.80 4.50
C LYS A 123 10.84 -21.58 3.70
N GLU A 124 11.17 -21.77 2.42
CA GLU A 124 11.62 -20.73 1.51
C GLU A 124 10.49 -19.70 1.28
N HIS A 125 9.26 -20.15 1.07
CA HIS A 125 8.09 -19.27 0.93
C HIS A 125 7.78 -18.50 2.21
N VAL A 126 7.87 -19.14 3.38
CA VAL A 126 7.69 -18.49 4.68
C VAL A 126 8.74 -17.41 4.91
N ASN A 127 10.00 -17.67 4.56
CA ASN A 127 11.09 -16.70 4.68
C ASN A 127 10.89 -15.50 3.74
N ALA A 128 10.58 -15.75 2.47
CA ALA A 128 10.28 -14.69 1.50
C ALA A 128 9.10 -13.83 1.98
N LYS A 129 8.02 -14.47 2.44
CA LYS A 129 6.82 -13.80 2.92
C LYS A 129 7.10 -12.87 4.12
N LYS A 130 7.99 -13.23 5.04
CA LYS A 130 8.39 -12.33 6.14
C LYS A 130 8.92 -10.99 5.63
N ILE A 131 9.78 -11.02 4.61
CA ILE A 131 10.35 -9.80 4.03
C ILE A 131 9.27 -9.04 3.24
N LEU A 132 8.53 -9.75 2.39
CA LEU A 132 7.58 -9.15 1.45
C LEU A 132 6.39 -8.49 2.13
N LEU A 133 5.95 -9.01 3.28
CA LEU A 133 4.87 -8.39 4.04
C LEU A 133 5.31 -7.06 4.68
N GLU A 134 6.54 -6.98 5.20
CA GLU A 134 7.10 -5.74 5.75
C GLU A 134 7.35 -4.72 4.63
N MET A 135 7.80 -5.16 3.44
CA MET A 135 7.91 -4.29 2.27
C MET A 135 6.56 -3.72 1.85
N GLY A 136 5.51 -4.55 1.86
CA GLY A 136 4.15 -4.12 1.55
C GLY A 136 3.59 -3.12 2.57
N GLU A 137 3.96 -3.28 3.84
CA GLU A 137 3.62 -2.30 4.87
C GLU A 137 4.30 -0.96 4.63
N PHE A 138 5.62 -0.96 4.44
CA PHE A 138 6.38 0.24 4.13
C PHE A 138 5.85 0.96 2.88
N PHE A 139 5.53 0.21 1.82
CA PHE A 139 4.96 0.75 0.58
C PHE A 139 3.64 1.48 0.81
N ARG A 140 2.74 0.91 1.64
CA ARG A 140 1.44 1.52 1.92
C ARG A 140 1.57 2.76 2.78
N ILE A 141 2.47 2.75 3.77
CA ILE A 141 2.77 3.94 4.60
C ILE A 141 3.37 5.06 3.75
N LEU A 142 4.24 4.74 2.80
CA LEU A 142 4.74 5.71 1.82
C LEU A 142 3.61 6.29 0.96
N ASP A 143 2.67 5.47 0.47
CA ASP A 143 1.55 5.98 -0.33
C ASP A 143 0.59 6.85 0.50
N ASP A 144 0.30 6.49 1.76
CA ASP A 144 -0.49 7.33 2.68
C ASP A 144 0.19 8.69 2.95
N TYR A 145 1.52 8.69 3.13
CA TYR A 145 2.30 9.91 3.27
C TYR A 145 2.23 10.78 1.99
N LEU A 146 2.41 10.16 0.82
CA LEU A 146 2.34 10.84 -0.47
C LEU A 146 0.93 11.29 -0.84
N ASP A 147 -0.12 10.67 -0.29
CA ASP A 147 -1.49 11.11 -0.48
C ASP A 147 -1.69 12.53 0.05
N LEU A 148 -1.07 12.85 1.20
CA LEU A 148 -1.13 14.19 1.79
C LEU A 148 -0.03 15.15 1.32
N PHE A 149 1.21 14.68 1.22
CA PHE A 149 2.40 15.52 0.99
C PHE A 149 2.99 15.43 -0.43
N GLY A 150 2.45 14.52 -1.26
CA GLY A 150 2.89 14.34 -2.64
C GLY A 150 2.37 15.43 -3.55
N ASP A 151 3.11 15.70 -4.62
CA ASP A 151 2.67 16.64 -5.66
C ASP A 151 1.62 15.97 -6.57
N PRO A 152 0.38 16.49 -6.66
CA PRO A 152 -0.65 15.90 -7.50
C PRO A 152 -0.25 15.74 -8.98
N SER A 153 0.60 16.63 -9.51
CA SER A 153 1.09 16.54 -10.89
C SER A 153 2.02 15.36 -11.12
N VAL A 154 2.74 14.92 -10.08
CA VAL A 154 3.65 13.76 -10.10
C VAL A 154 2.90 12.48 -9.72
N MET A 155 1.97 12.58 -8.78
CA MET A 155 1.15 11.46 -8.31
C MET A 155 0.10 11.05 -9.36
N GLY A 156 -0.31 11.97 -10.23
CA GLY A 156 -1.41 11.76 -11.18
C GLY A 156 -2.77 11.59 -10.49
N LYS A 157 -2.83 11.91 -9.20
CA LYS A 157 -4.00 11.83 -8.31
C LYS A 157 -3.98 12.97 -7.30
N VAL A 158 -5.17 13.41 -6.90
CA VAL A 158 -5.36 14.26 -5.71
C VAL A 158 -5.63 13.31 -4.56
N GLY A 159 -4.95 13.50 -3.42
CA GLY A 159 -5.18 12.67 -2.24
C GLY A 159 -6.52 12.92 -1.59
N THR A 160 -7.22 11.84 -1.23
CA THR A 160 -8.57 11.85 -0.69
C THR A 160 -8.68 11.15 0.66
N ASP A 161 -7.60 10.54 1.17
CA ASP A 161 -7.67 9.66 2.36
C ASP A 161 -8.33 10.34 3.57
N ILE A 162 -8.08 11.64 3.77
CA ILE A 162 -8.69 12.39 4.88
C ILE A 162 -10.17 12.72 4.60
N GLN A 163 -10.54 12.98 3.34
CA GLN A 163 -11.93 13.25 2.95
C GLN A 163 -12.81 12.01 3.10
N ASP A 164 -12.21 10.84 2.84
CA ASP A 164 -12.86 9.53 2.88
C ASP A 164 -12.84 8.89 4.27
N ASN A 165 -12.38 9.63 5.30
CA ASN A 165 -12.23 9.14 6.68
C ASN A 165 -11.49 7.80 6.75
N ARG A 166 -10.43 7.64 5.96
CA ARG A 166 -9.64 6.42 5.95
C ARG A 166 -8.78 6.35 7.20
N CYS A 167 -8.61 5.13 7.71
CA CYS A 167 -7.62 4.84 8.74
C CYS A 167 -6.23 4.85 8.08
N SER A 168 -5.72 6.04 7.71
CA SER A 168 -4.39 6.19 7.14
C SER A 168 -3.33 6.23 8.23
N TRP A 169 -2.10 5.90 7.86
CA TRP A 169 -0.96 5.95 8.78
C TRP A 169 -0.81 7.33 9.43
N LEU A 170 -0.99 8.40 8.66
CA LEU A 170 -0.89 9.78 9.15
C LEU A 170 -1.89 10.06 10.27
N VAL A 171 -3.15 9.62 10.11
CA VAL A 171 -4.18 9.82 11.13
C VAL A 171 -3.86 9.01 12.39
N VAL A 172 -3.37 7.78 12.25
CA VAL A 172 -2.92 6.97 13.40
C VAL A 172 -1.77 7.65 14.15
N GLN A 173 -0.76 8.15 13.43
CA GLN A 173 0.38 8.84 14.04
C GLN A 173 -0.02 10.15 14.72
N CYS A 174 -0.95 10.90 14.13
CA CYS A 174 -1.55 12.08 14.73
C CYS A 174 -2.25 11.73 16.05
N LEU A 175 -3.13 10.73 16.06
CA LEU A 175 -3.89 10.36 17.25
C LEU A 175 -3.03 9.88 18.41
N GLN A 176 -1.89 9.26 18.12
CA GLN A 176 -0.91 8.86 19.15
C GLN A 176 -0.20 10.06 19.83
N ARG A 177 -0.19 11.24 19.20
CA ARG A 177 0.60 12.39 19.62
C ARG A 177 -0.23 13.63 19.94
N ALA A 178 -1.47 13.68 19.46
CA ALA A 178 -2.35 14.82 19.61
C ALA A 178 -2.80 15.00 21.06
N SER A 179 -2.84 16.25 21.53
CA SER A 179 -3.58 16.61 22.74
C SER A 179 -5.09 16.40 22.53
N PRO A 180 -5.90 16.34 23.60
CA PRO A 180 -7.36 16.24 23.48
C PRO A 180 -7.97 17.33 22.57
N GLU A 181 -7.46 18.56 22.64
CA GLU A 181 -7.90 19.69 21.83
C GLU A 181 -7.53 19.51 20.35
N GLN A 182 -6.33 19.00 20.07
CA GLN A 182 -5.88 18.70 18.72
C GLN A 182 -6.64 17.53 18.10
N CYS A 183 -7.00 16.51 18.90
CA CYS A 183 -7.88 15.42 18.48
C CYS A 183 -9.25 15.94 18.04
N GLN A 184 -9.80 16.92 18.77
CA GLN A 184 -11.08 17.53 18.40
C GLN A 184 -10.96 18.31 17.07
N VAL A 185 -9.87 19.06 16.87
CA VAL A 185 -9.62 19.74 15.59
C VAL A 185 -9.44 18.74 14.44
N LEU A 186 -8.79 17.59 14.66
CA LEU A 186 -8.68 16.53 13.65
C LEU A 186 -10.04 15.93 13.28
N GLN A 187 -10.96 15.79 14.24
CA GLN A 187 -12.34 15.35 14.01
C GLN A 187 -13.14 16.37 13.19
N GLU A 188 -12.95 17.67 13.44
CA GLU A 188 -13.75 18.75 12.85
C GLU A 188 -13.20 19.27 11.50
N SER A 189 -11.87 19.31 11.33
CA SER A 189 -11.22 20.06 10.24
C SER A 189 -10.73 19.21 9.06
N ARG A 190 -10.92 17.88 9.08
CA ARG A 190 -10.38 16.97 8.05
C ARG A 190 -8.87 17.20 7.81
N GLY A 191 -8.13 17.49 8.87
CA GLY A 191 -6.70 17.15 9.06
C GLY A 191 -5.61 17.89 8.26
N GLN A 192 -5.90 18.57 7.15
CA GLN A 192 -4.82 19.10 6.28
C GLN A 192 -3.94 20.18 6.92
N LYS A 193 -4.51 21.17 7.63
CA LYS A 193 -3.73 22.27 8.25
C LYS A 193 -3.02 21.89 9.55
N GLU A 194 -3.48 20.84 10.24
CA GLU A 194 -2.88 20.38 11.51
C GLU A 194 -1.73 19.39 11.28
N ALA A 195 -1.74 18.65 10.17
CA ALA A 195 -0.66 17.72 9.81
C ALA A 195 0.72 18.39 9.72
N GLU A 196 0.79 19.64 9.24
CA GLU A 196 2.03 20.43 9.22
C GLU A 196 2.48 20.86 10.63
N LYS A 197 1.55 21.05 11.58
CA LYS A 197 1.87 21.46 12.96
C LYS A 197 2.38 20.31 13.83
N MET A 198 2.08 19.06 13.48
CA MET A 198 2.43 17.87 14.27
C MET A 198 3.77 17.22 13.90
N ASN A 199 4.61 17.91 13.11
CA ASN A 199 5.93 17.42 12.69
C ASN A 199 5.91 16.01 12.04
N LEU A 200 4.81 15.65 11.36
CA LEU A 200 4.63 14.32 10.75
C LEU A 200 5.69 14.02 9.68
N LEU A 201 6.24 15.05 9.05
CA LEU A 201 7.37 14.92 8.14
C LEU A 201 8.57 14.27 8.82
N ALA A 202 8.99 14.76 9.98
CA ALA A 202 10.13 14.18 10.69
C ALA A 202 9.85 12.76 11.18
N VAL A 203 8.62 12.49 11.65
CA VAL A 203 8.19 11.15 12.06
C VAL A 203 8.27 10.18 10.87
N PHE A 204 7.82 10.60 9.70
CA PHE A 204 7.88 9.79 8.49
C PHE A 204 9.33 9.56 8.02
N THR A 205 10.18 10.59 8.04
CA THR A 205 11.60 10.47 7.68
C THR A 205 12.30 9.44 8.57
N GLN A 206 12.11 9.51 9.89
CA GLN A 206 12.68 8.51 10.81
C GLN A 206 12.12 7.12 10.55
N TYR A 207 10.80 6.98 10.41
CA TYR A 207 10.15 5.70 10.08
C TYR A 207 10.73 5.08 8.80
N LYS A 208 11.00 5.91 7.78
CA LYS A 208 11.58 5.48 6.50
C LYS A 208 12.99 4.91 6.68
N GLU A 209 13.85 5.58 7.45
CA GLU A 209 15.22 5.13 7.74
C GLU A 209 15.22 3.83 8.57
N ASP A 210 14.39 3.77 9.60
CA ASP A 210 14.24 2.59 10.47
C ASP A 210 13.73 1.39 9.68
N SER A 211 12.70 1.60 8.85
CA SER A 211 12.10 0.55 8.00
C SER A 211 13.10 0.03 6.97
N TYR A 212 13.87 0.91 6.34
CA TYR A 212 14.89 0.51 5.38
C TYR A 212 16.00 -0.34 6.03
N SER A 213 16.46 0.10 7.21
CA SER A 213 17.45 -0.64 8.01
C SER A 213 16.93 -2.01 8.44
N TYR A 214 15.68 -2.07 8.92
CA TYR A 214 15.01 -3.31 9.31
C TYR A 214 14.84 -4.28 8.14
N LEU A 215 14.34 -3.79 6.99
CA LEU A 215 14.18 -4.57 5.77
C LEU A 215 15.51 -5.13 5.28
N THR A 216 16.58 -4.32 5.32
CA THR A 216 17.93 -4.77 4.95
C THR A 216 18.41 -5.89 5.89
N GLY A 217 18.16 -5.77 7.19
CA GLY A 217 18.46 -6.81 8.17
C GLY A 217 17.69 -8.12 7.90
N LEU A 218 16.38 -8.02 7.63
CA LEU A 218 15.55 -9.19 7.28
C LEU A 218 16.05 -9.87 6.00
N MET A 219 16.43 -9.10 4.98
CA MET A 219 16.99 -9.66 3.74
C MET A 219 18.31 -10.39 4.01
N GLY A 220 19.19 -9.84 4.84
CA GLY A 220 20.43 -10.52 5.24
C GLY A 220 20.18 -11.87 5.94
N GLN A 221 19.06 -12.00 6.65
CA GLN A 221 18.71 -13.21 7.40
C GLN A 221 17.93 -14.26 6.59
N TYR A 222 17.04 -13.82 5.70
CA TYR A 222 16.00 -14.67 5.10
C TYR A 222 16.01 -14.72 3.56
N ALA A 223 16.87 -13.94 2.87
CA ALA A 223 16.81 -13.87 1.41
C ALA A 223 17.10 -15.22 0.72
N VAL A 224 18.00 -16.05 1.24
CA VAL A 224 18.37 -17.33 0.59
C VAL A 224 17.14 -18.27 0.48
N PRO A 225 16.78 -18.79 -0.71
CA PRO A 225 17.56 -18.83 -1.96
C PRO A 225 17.30 -17.69 -2.96
N LEU A 226 16.41 -16.76 -2.67
CA LEU A 226 16.18 -15.59 -3.51
C LEU A 226 17.45 -14.73 -3.55
N SER A 227 17.85 -14.31 -4.75
CA SER A 227 18.95 -13.36 -4.86
C SER A 227 18.54 -12.05 -4.16
N PRO A 228 19.45 -11.40 -3.41
CA PRO A 228 19.17 -10.09 -2.83
C PRO A 228 18.63 -9.11 -3.88
N ALA A 229 19.10 -9.16 -5.13
CA ALA A 229 18.60 -8.33 -6.23
C ALA A 229 17.10 -8.50 -6.54
N THR A 230 16.55 -9.71 -6.40
CA THR A 230 15.12 -10.00 -6.66
C THR A 230 14.21 -9.28 -5.67
N ILE A 231 14.70 -9.02 -4.45
CA ILE A 231 13.95 -8.37 -3.36
C ILE A 231 14.38 -6.89 -3.20
N LEU A 232 15.68 -6.61 -3.28
CA LEU A 232 16.28 -5.28 -3.16
C LEU A 232 15.89 -4.36 -4.31
N GLY A 233 15.74 -4.86 -5.53
CA GLY A 233 15.36 -4.02 -6.68
C GLY A 233 14.03 -3.30 -6.44
N PRO A 234 12.94 -4.03 -6.12
CA PRO A 234 11.68 -3.42 -5.70
C PRO A 234 11.81 -2.56 -4.44
N ALA A 235 12.51 -3.01 -3.39
CA ALA A 235 12.66 -2.27 -2.14
C ALA A 235 13.37 -0.92 -2.34
N HIS A 236 14.49 -0.91 -3.07
CA HIS A 236 15.24 0.30 -3.40
C HIS A 236 14.43 1.23 -4.29
N LYS A 237 13.69 0.70 -5.28
CA LYS A 237 12.80 1.52 -6.11
C LYS A 237 11.69 2.18 -5.30
N ILE A 238 11.16 1.51 -4.27
CA ILE A 238 10.15 2.08 -3.37
C ILE A 238 10.79 3.12 -2.44
N TYR A 239 11.97 2.81 -1.88
CA TYR A 239 12.70 3.74 -1.02
C TYR A 239 13.11 5.04 -1.75
N GLU A 240 13.60 4.92 -2.98
CA GLU A 240 14.02 6.03 -3.83
C GLU A 240 12.85 6.75 -4.52
N GLN A 241 11.59 6.37 -4.30
CA GLN A 241 10.47 7.17 -4.79
C GLN A 241 10.44 8.54 -4.10
N LYS A 242 11.17 9.50 -4.66
CA LYS A 242 11.09 10.92 -4.36
C LYS A 242 9.92 11.51 -5.14
N LYS A 243 8.81 11.76 -4.45
CA LYS A 243 7.61 12.37 -5.06
C LYS A 243 7.08 13.59 -4.31
N SER A 244 7.89 14.20 -3.44
CA SER A 244 7.60 15.53 -2.89
C SER A 244 8.66 16.56 -3.34
N PRO A 245 8.25 17.73 -3.87
CA PRO A 245 9.14 18.86 -4.15
C PRO A 245 9.83 19.43 -2.88
N ARG A 246 9.33 19.11 -1.68
CA ARG A 246 9.88 19.63 -0.41
C ARG A 246 11.22 18.96 -0.06
N ASP A 247 11.42 17.69 -0.40
CA ASP A 247 12.70 16.98 -0.20
C ASP A 247 13.84 17.56 -1.05
N LEU A 248 13.52 18.29 -2.13
CA LEU A 248 14.50 18.96 -2.99
C LEU A 248 14.98 20.30 -2.42
N ARG A 249 14.24 20.91 -1.47
CA ARG A 249 14.59 22.25 -0.94
C ARG A 249 15.46 22.21 0.31
N VAL A 250 15.49 21.10 1.05
CA VAL A 250 16.31 20.96 2.27
C VAL A 250 17.79 20.71 1.94
N GLY A 251 18.13 20.34 0.70
CA GLY A 251 19.49 19.99 0.28
C GLY A 251 20.34 21.09 -0.39
N ARG A 252 19.89 22.35 -0.45
CA ARG A 252 20.68 23.46 -1.05
C ARG A 252 20.84 24.64 -0.08
N GLY A 253 21.49 24.38 1.04
CA GLY A 253 22.07 25.41 1.92
C GLY A 253 23.57 25.21 2.02
N GLY A 254 24.34 25.64 1.01
CA GLY A 254 25.79 25.52 1.01
C GLY A 254 26.44 26.30 -0.14
N SER A 255 26.95 27.49 0.19
CA SER A 255 27.85 28.38 -0.57
C SER A 255 27.86 28.31 -2.09
N GLN A 256 27.18 29.26 -2.73
CA GLN A 256 27.67 29.78 -4.02
C GLN A 256 28.76 30.81 -3.74
N THR A 257 30.02 30.39 -3.88
CA THR A 257 31.12 31.33 -4.11
C THR A 257 31.03 31.75 -5.56
N ILE A 258 30.67 33.01 -5.78
CA ILE A 258 30.82 33.71 -7.05
C ILE A 258 32.31 33.88 -7.32
N ILE A 259 32.81 33.34 -8.42
CA ILE A 259 34.01 33.85 -9.08
C ILE A 259 33.67 34.01 -10.56
N VAL A 260 34.01 35.21 -11.03
CA VAL A 260 33.80 35.86 -12.33
C VAL A 260 33.97 34.94 -13.54
#